data_AF-A0A6L7CGN4-F1
#
_entry.id   AF-A0A6L7CGN4-F1
#
_cell.length_a   1.000
_cell.length_b   1.000
_cell.length_c   1.000
_cell.angle_alpha   90.00
_cell.angle_beta   90.00
_cell.angle_gamma   90.00
#
_symmetry.space_group_name_H-M   'P 1'
#
loop_
_entity.id
_entity.type
_entity.pdbx_description
1 polymer ?
#
loop_
_entity_poly.entity_id
_entity_poly.type
_entity_poly.pdbx_seq_one_letter_code
_entity_poly.pdbx_strand_id
1 'polypeptide(L)'
;MGVIEFLLALAQDMILAAIPAVGFAMVFNVPVRALRWCALLGAIGHGSRMILMTSGLNIEWSTFMASMLVGTIGIQWSRWYLAHPKV
;
A
#
# COMPACT_ATOMS: atom_id res chain seq x y z
N MET A 1 15.24 -0.90 -19.16
CA MET A 1 13.80 -1.12 -19.43
C MET A 1 13.25 0.13 -20.09
N GLY A 2 12.40 0.01 -21.11
CA GLY A 2 11.69 1.18 -21.65
C GLY A 2 10.75 1.77 -20.59
N VAL A 3 10.44 3.06 -20.70
CA VAL A 3 9.52 3.75 -19.76
C VAL A 3 8.14 3.06 -19.73
N ILE A 4 7.67 2.58 -20.88
CA ILE A 4 6.38 1.90 -21.02
C ILE A 4 6.38 0.55 -20.27
N GLU A 5 7.44 -0.24 -20.43
CA GLU A 5 7.61 -1.52 -19.73
C GLU A 5 7.68 -1.33 -18.21
N PHE A 6 8.36 -0.27 -17.77
CA PHE A 6 8.44 0.07 -16.34
C PHE A 6 7.08 0.44 -15.77
N LEU A 7 6.29 1.26 -16.48
CA LEU A 7 4.95 1.64 -16.05
C LEU A 7 4.00 0.43 -16.00
N LEU A 8 4.10 -0.49 -16.97
CA LEU A 8 3.34 -1.73 -16.97
C LEU A 8 3.72 -2.64 -15.80
N ALA A 9 5.02 -2.83 -15.55
CA ALA A 9 5.51 -3.61 -14.42
C ALA A 9 5.07 -3.00 -13.07
N LEU A 10 5.15 -1.68 -12.94
CA LEU A 10 4.70 -0.96 -11.74
C LEU A 10 3.20 -1.12 -11.52
N ALA A 11 2.39 -0.94 -12.57
CA ALA A 11 0.94 -1.12 -12.49
C ALA A 11 0.56 -2.56 -12.11
N GLN A 12 1.23 -3.55 -12.68
CA GLN A 12 1.02 -4.96 -12.36
C GLN A 12 1.39 -5.28 -10.91
N ASP A 13 2.55 -4.81 -10.42
CA ASP A 13 2.96 -5.01 -9.02
C ASP A 13 1.97 -4.37 -8.04
N MET A 14 1.51 -3.15 -8.33
CA MET A 14 0.52 -2.43 -7.50
C MET A 14 -0.83 -3.14 -7.45
N ILE A 15 -1.34 -3.63 -8.59
CA ILE A 15 -2.62 -4.35 -8.67
C ILE A 15 -2.53 -5.69 -7.94
N LEU A 16 -1.44 -6.44 -8.15
CA LEU A 16 -1.23 -7.73 -7.49
C LEU A 16 -1.03 -7.57 -5.98
N ALA A 17 -0.37 -6.50 -5.52
CA ALA A 17 -0.17 -6.21 -4.10
C ALA A 17 -1.46 -5.77 -3.38
N ALA A 18 -2.42 -5.18 -4.10
CA ALA A 18 -3.70 -4.79 -3.51
C ALA A 18 -4.54 -6.00 -3.07
N ILE A 19 -4.45 -7.14 -3.78
CA ILE A 19 -5.21 -8.37 -3.49
C ILE A 19 -4.90 -8.91 -2.07
N PRO A 20 -3.64 -9.20 -1.70
CA PRO A 20 -3.33 -9.68 -0.35
C PRO A 20 -3.62 -8.60 0.71
N ALA A 21 -3.42 -7.32 0.40
CA ALA A 21 -3.75 -6.24 1.33
C ALA A 21 -5.25 -6.22 1.71
N VAL A 22 -6.13 -6.42 0.74
CA VAL A 22 -7.58 -6.57 0.97
C VAL A 22 -7.89 -7.89 1.68
N GLY A 23 -7.22 -8.98 1.30
CA GLY A 23 -7.32 -10.28 1.97
C GLY A 23 -7.06 -10.20 3.47
N PHE A 24 -5.94 -9.59 3.87
CA PHE A 24 -5.62 -9.36 5.27
C PHE A 24 -6.64 -8.46 5.95
N ALA A 25 -7.09 -7.38 5.31
CA ALA A 25 -8.12 -6.50 5.87
C ALA A 25 -9.45 -7.24 6.15
N MET A 26 -9.85 -8.18 5.29
CA MET A 26 -11.05 -9.00 5.50
C MET A 26 -10.89 -9.95 6.69
N VAL A 27 -9.72 -10.58 6.85
CA VAL A 27 -9.42 -11.44 8.02
C VAL A 27 -9.55 -10.65 9.34
N PHE A 28 -9.18 -9.37 9.33
CA PHE A 28 -9.33 -8.48 10.48
C PHE A 28 -10.73 -7.85 10.61
N ASN A 29 -11.75 -8.34 9.90
CA ASN A 29 -13.13 -7.83 9.95
C ASN A 29 -13.25 -6.32 9.70
N VAL A 30 -12.39 -5.74 8.86
CA VAL A 30 -12.43 -4.32 8.51
C VAL A 30 -13.74 -4.02 7.74
N PRO A 31 -14.45 -2.91 8.05
CA PRO A 31 -15.69 -2.58 7.35
C PRO A 31 -15.45 -2.39 5.84
N VAL A 32 -16.41 -2.81 5.01
CA VAL A 32 -16.32 -2.76 3.54
C VAL A 32 -15.96 -1.37 2.99
N ARG A 33 -16.34 -0.30 3.71
CA ARG A 33 -15.98 1.09 3.35
C ARG A 33 -14.48 1.36 3.49
N ALA A 34 -13.82 0.73 4.46
CA ALA A 34 -12.39 0.87 4.73
C ALA A 34 -11.51 -0.07 3.87
N LEU A 35 -12.06 -1.17 3.36
CA LEU A 35 -11.35 -2.11 2.47
C LEU A 35 -10.70 -1.43 1.25
N ARG A 36 -11.38 -0.44 0.66
CA ARG A 36 -10.85 0.31 -0.50
C ARG A 36 -9.55 1.05 -0.15
N TRP A 37 -9.48 1.60 1.06
CA TRP A 37 -8.28 2.28 1.56
C TRP A 37 -7.16 1.29 1.88
N CYS A 38 -7.48 0.11 2.41
CA CYS A 38 -6.51 -0.96 2.59
C CYS A 38 -5.89 -1.42 1.25
N ALA A 39 -6.70 -1.55 0.19
CA ALA A 39 -6.22 -1.87 -1.15
C ALA A 39 -5.26 -0.79 -1.69
N LEU A 40 -5.64 0.49 -1.53
CA LEU A 40 -4.82 1.64 -1.92
C LEU A 40 -3.50 1.70 -1.15
N LEU A 41 -3.53 1.47 0.17
CA LEU A 41 -2.32 1.43 1.01
C LEU A 41 -1.37 0.31 0.59
N GLY A 42 -1.89 -0.88 0.29
CA GLY A 42 -1.09 -2.00 -0.21
C GLY A 42 -0.41 -1.68 -1.55
N ALA A 43 -1.17 -1.10 -2.48
CA ALA A 43 -0.64 -0.65 -3.77
C ALA A 43 0.43 0.44 -3.63
N ILE A 44 0.20 1.45 -2.78
CA ILE A 44 1.15 2.54 -2.52
C ILE A 44 2.43 2.01 -1.87
N GLY A 45 2.32 1.08 -0.92
CA GLY A 45 3.48 0.47 -0.28
C GLY A 45 4.38 -0.26 -1.27
N HIS A 46 3.80 -1.17 -2.04
CA HIS A 46 4.55 -1.95 -3.02
C HIS A 46 5.07 -1.07 -4.18
N GLY A 47 4.26 -0.15 -4.68
CA GLY A 47 4.66 0.81 -5.72
C GLY A 47 5.81 1.72 -5.26
N SER A 48 5.77 2.25 -4.04
CA SER A 48 6.86 3.07 -3.49
C SER A 48 8.16 2.28 -3.36
N ARG A 49 8.09 1.04 -2.87
CA ARG A 49 9.24 0.12 -2.80
C ARG A 49 9.84 -0.13 -4.17
N MET A 50 9.02 -0.43 -5.19
CA MET A 50 9.47 -0.69 -6.56
C MET A 50 10.20 0.54 -7.13
N ILE A 51 9.66 1.75 -6.94
CA ILE A 51 10.25 3.01 -7.39
C ILE A 51 11.61 3.26 -6.71
N LEU A 52 11.69 3.07 -5.39
CA LEU A 52 12.92 3.24 -4.60
C LEU A 52 14.00 2.23 -5.04
N MET A 53 13.61 0.97 -5.28
CA MET A 53 14.52 -0.07 -5.79
C MET A 53 15.03 0.27 -7.20
N THR A 54 14.18 0.80 -8.09
CA THR A 54 14.64 1.27 -9.41
C THR A 54 15.50 2.54 -9.36
N SER A 55 15.45 3.29 -8.27
CA SER A 55 16.32 4.45 -8.03
C SER A 55 17.70 4.05 -7.49
N GLY A 56 17.96 2.74 -7.33
CA GLY A 56 19.25 2.20 -6.88
C GLY A 56 19.36 2.02 -5.37
N LEU A 57 18.28 2.18 -4.61
CA LEU A 57 18.28 1.93 -3.17
C LEU A 57 18.18 0.42 -2.87
N ASN A 58 18.91 -0.02 -1.84
CA ASN A 58 18.83 -1.39 -1.36
C ASN A 58 17.38 -1.73 -0.94
N ILE A 59 17.06 -3.02 -1.00
CA ILE A 59 15.74 -3.53 -0.62
C ILE A 59 15.36 -3.13 0.81
N GLU A 60 16.33 -3.09 1.73
CA GLU A 60 16.16 -2.73 3.14
C GLU A 60 15.66 -1.29 3.30
N TRP A 61 16.34 -0.32 2.68
CA TRP A 61 15.95 1.08 2.73
C TRP A 61 14.65 1.35 1.98
N SER A 62 14.44 0.63 0.87
CA SER A 62 13.23 0.74 0.08
C SER A 62 12.00 0.25 0.85
N THR A 63 12.08 -0.89 1.53
CA THR A 63 10.97 -1.43 2.35
C THR A 63 10.78 -0.62 3.63
N PHE A 64 11.86 -0.12 4.25
CA PHE A 64 11.77 0.75 5.41
C PHE A 64 11.00 2.04 5.09
N MET A 65 11.35 2.73 4.00
CA MET A 65 10.65 3.94 3.58
C MET A 65 9.21 3.66 3.14
N ALA A 66 8.98 2.56 2.40
CA ALA A 66 7.64 2.15 1.99
C ALA A 66 6.72 1.87 3.20
N SER A 67 7.21 1.13 4.19
CA SER A 67 6.44 0.81 5.40
C SER A 67 6.18 2.03 6.27
N MET A 68 7.13 2.96 6.36
CA MET A 68 6.96 4.24 7.05
C MET A 68 5.93 5.14 6.36
N LEU A 69 5.94 5.20 5.01
CA LEU A 69 4.91 5.91 4.23
C LEU A 69 3.52 5.30 4.44
N VAL A 70 3.37 3.98 4.28
CA VAL A 70 2.07 3.32 4.46
C VAL A 70 1.58 3.44 5.90
N GLY A 71 2.47 3.32 6.88
CA GLY A 71 2.13 3.45 8.30
C GLY A 71 1.65 4.86 8.67
N THR A 72 2.34 5.90 8.21
CA THR A 72 1.93 7.30 8.45
C THR A 72 0.59 7.62 7.79
N ILE A 73 0.40 7.23 6.53
CA ILE A 73 -0.87 7.40 5.82
C ILE A 73 -1.99 6.61 6.50
N GLY A 74 -1.74 5.38 6.93
CA GLY A 74 -2.71 4.55 7.65
C GLY A 74 -3.16 5.17 8.98
N ILE A 75 -2.23 5.73 9.76
CA ILE A 75 -2.56 6.43 11.02
C ILE A 75 -3.37 7.70 10.74
N GLN A 76 -2.97 8.48 9.73
CA GLN A 76 -3.68 9.70 9.32
C GLN A 76 -5.12 9.35 8.92
N TRP A 77 -5.32 8.33 8.09
CA TRP A 77 -6.64 7.88 7.66
C TRP A 77 -7.46 7.31 8.81
N SER A 78 -6.86 6.57 9.74
CA SER A 78 -7.54 6.06 10.94
C SER A 78 -8.13 7.20 11.77
N ARG A 79 -7.35 8.27 11.97
CA ARG A 79 -7.80 9.48 12.67
C ARG A 79 -8.91 10.23 11.92
N TRP A 80 -8.79 10.33 10.59
CA TRP A 80 -9.77 11.01 9.74
C TRP A 80 -11.10 10.26 9.63
N TYR A 81 -11.05 8.93 9.61
CA TYR A 81 -12.26 8.12 9.47
C TYR A 81 -13.12 8.09 10.74
N LEU A 82 -12.66 8.71 11.84
CA LEU A 82 -13.37 8.79 13.12
C LEU A 82 -14.08 7.46 13.35
N ALA A 83 -13.31 6.41 13.62
CA ALA A 83 -13.85 5.17 14.13
C ALA A 83 -14.48 5.48 15.49
N HIS A 84 -15.64 6.15 15.48
CA HIS A 84 -16.57 6.11 16.56
C HIS A 84 -16.80 4.63 16.77
N PRO A 85 -16.51 4.10 17.97
CA PRO A 85 -16.94 2.76 18.32
C PRO A 85 -18.45 2.82 18.19
N LYS A 86 -18.99 2.29 17.09
CA LYS A 86 -20.41 2.01 17.02
C LYS A 86 -20.52 0.70 17.79
N VAL A 87 -20.70 0.88 19.10
CA VAL A 87 -20.89 -0.10 20.18
C VAL A 87 -19.81 -1.16 20.34
#